data_AF-A0A851VK81-F1
#
_entry.id   AF-A0A851VK81-F1
#
_cell.length_a   1.000
_cell.length_b   1.000
_cell.length_c   1.000
_cell.angle_alpha   90.00
_cell.angle_beta   90.00
_cell.angle_gamma   90.00
#
_symmetry.space_group_name_H-M   'P 1'
#
loop_
_entity.id
_entity.type
_entity.pdbx_description
1 polymer ?
#
loop_
_entity_poly.entity_id
_entity_poly.type
_entity_poly.pdbx_seq_one_letter_code
_entity_poly.pdbx_strand_id
1 'polypeptide(L)'
;MPVKNRYNLVDDGCDSRVPLHNEEAFQHGIHFQAKYIGSLDVPRPNSRVEIVAAMRRIRYEFKAKNIKKKKVSIIVSVDGVKVILRKKQKRKEWTWDESKMVVMHDPVYRIFYVSHDSQDLKIFSYIARDGANNSFRCNVFKSKKKSQAMRVVRTVGQAFEVCHKLSLQHALQNADGQADGASDKSAEEQPLEGDSRAAPQHPLSAPSTGIPLLHWGQRRGEPKPKSQPELVNPLTCPFLCAQDAENCSLHLASSQQLLSPSSPCSSASITPLASQHCLQLLQQQLLQQQQQTQVAVAQVHLLKDQLAAETAARIEAQARVRQLLLTNRDLLQHVSLLVRQLTVLEAR
;
A
#
# COMPACT_ATOMS: atom_id res chain seq x y z
N MET A 1 0.26 24.45 17.64
CA MET A 1 0.44 24.86 16.23
C MET A 1 1.04 23.68 15.47
N PRO A 2 0.32 23.02 14.54
CA PRO A 2 0.90 21.88 13.84
C PRO A 2 1.86 22.38 12.75
N VAL A 3 3.06 21.80 12.74
CA VAL A 3 4.16 22.13 11.83
C VAL A 3 3.81 21.60 10.43
N LYS A 4 3.45 22.51 9.52
CA LYS A 4 3.35 22.20 8.08
C LYS A 4 4.75 21.85 7.57
N ASN A 5 4.99 20.57 7.27
CA ASN A 5 6.13 20.16 6.44
C ASN A 5 5.97 20.77 5.05
N ARG A 6 6.57 21.94 4.81
CA ARG A 6 6.65 22.55 3.49
C ARG A 6 7.64 21.76 2.65
N TYR A 7 7.14 20.79 1.89
CA TYR A 7 7.85 20.35 0.70
C TYR A 7 8.06 21.60 -0.17
N ASN A 8 9.31 21.92 -0.50
CA ASN A 8 9.67 23.06 -1.34
C ASN A 8 9.14 22.83 -2.76
N LEU A 9 7.87 23.16 -2.98
CA LEU A 9 7.22 23.20 -4.27
C LEU A 9 7.81 24.39 -5.02
N VAL A 10 8.52 24.13 -6.11
CA VAL A 10 9.09 25.19 -6.94
C VAL A 10 7.94 25.91 -7.62
N ASP A 11 7.84 27.23 -7.45
CA ASP A 11 6.87 28.06 -8.16
C ASP A 11 7.28 28.16 -9.64
N ASP A 12 6.81 27.19 -10.43
CA ASP A 12 6.91 27.22 -11.88
C ASP A 12 5.79 28.15 -12.41
N GLY A 13 6.01 29.47 -12.31
CA GLY A 13 5.08 30.54 -12.73
C GLY A 13 4.66 30.55 -14.22
N CYS A 14 4.87 29.46 -14.95
CA CYS A 14 4.53 29.34 -16.38
C CYS A 14 3.51 28.24 -16.69
N ASP A 15 2.99 27.49 -15.72
CA ASP A 15 2.26 26.24 -16.03
C ASP A 15 0.94 26.07 -15.26
N SER A 16 0.11 27.11 -15.18
CA SER A 16 -1.27 27.00 -14.66
C SER A 16 -2.23 26.23 -15.59
N ARG A 17 -1.72 25.55 -16.64
CA ARG A 17 -2.51 24.90 -17.71
C ARG A 17 -2.38 23.38 -17.75
N VAL A 18 -1.93 22.74 -16.68
CA VAL A 18 -1.93 21.27 -16.60
C VAL A 18 -3.24 20.81 -15.98
N PRO A 19 -4.02 19.94 -16.68
CA PRO A 19 -5.24 19.40 -16.12
C PRO A 19 -4.97 18.71 -14.78
N LEU A 20 -5.71 19.09 -13.74
CA LEU A 20 -5.86 18.25 -12.57
C LEU A 20 -6.54 16.97 -13.03
N HIS A 21 -5.86 15.83 -12.88
CA HIS A 21 -6.46 14.56 -13.20
C HIS A 21 -7.52 14.23 -12.14
N ASN A 22 -8.70 13.78 -12.58
CA ASN A 22 -9.72 13.31 -11.65
C ASN A 22 -9.19 12.08 -10.88
N GLU A 23 -9.66 11.86 -9.67
CA GLU A 23 -9.18 10.75 -8.82
C GLU A 23 -9.37 9.38 -9.50
N GLU A 24 -10.49 9.19 -10.19
CA GLU A 24 -10.80 8.01 -11.01
C GLU A 24 -9.76 7.74 -12.12
N ALA A 25 -9.09 8.78 -12.61
CA ALA A 25 -8.04 8.61 -13.62
C ALA A 25 -6.82 7.88 -13.04
N PHE A 26 -6.53 8.05 -11.74
CA PHE A 26 -5.47 7.31 -11.07
C PHE A 26 -5.84 5.85 -10.79
N GLN A 27 -7.13 5.52 -10.76
CA GLN A 27 -7.60 4.13 -10.66
C GLN A 27 -7.30 3.36 -11.95
N HIS A 28 -7.57 3.98 -13.10
CA HIS A 28 -7.31 3.38 -14.42
C HIS A 28 -5.84 3.47 -14.85
N GLY A 29 -5.10 4.42 -14.29
CA GLY A 29 -3.70 4.67 -14.62
C GLY A 29 -3.54 5.67 -15.75
N ILE A 30 -2.63 6.63 -15.58
CA ILE A 30 -2.36 7.70 -16.54
C ILE A 30 -1.11 7.34 -17.34
N HIS A 31 -1.26 7.25 -18.67
CA HIS A 31 -0.21 6.75 -19.56
C HIS A 31 0.63 7.86 -20.19
N PHE A 32 1.95 7.71 -20.11
CA PHE A 32 2.92 8.58 -20.74
C PHE A 32 3.93 7.81 -21.57
N GLN A 33 4.33 8.40 -22.70
CA GLN A 33 5.32 7.81 -23.59
C GLN A 33 6.65 8.52 -23.42
N ALA A 34 7.70 7.79 -23.08
CA ALA A 34 9.04 8.35 -22.88
C ALA A 34 10.13 7.43 -23.42
N LYS A 35 11.37 7.92 -23.41
CA LYS A 35 12.57 7.12 -23.66
C LYS A 35 13.31 6.92 -22.34
N TYR A 36 13.42 5.68 -21.89
CA TYR A 36 14.20 5.33 -20.72
C TYR A 36 15.69 5.44 -21.04
N ILE A 37 16.41 6.22 -20.24
CA ILE A 37 17.85 6.43 -20.39
C ILE A 37 18.61 5.36 -19.62
N GLY A 38 18.26 5.18 -18.35
CA GLY A 38 18.92 4.25 -17.45
C GLY A 38 18.58 4.53 -16.00
N SER A 39 19.13 3.70 -15.13
CA SER A 39 19.06 3.83 -13.68
C SER A 39 20.43 3.62 -13.07
N LEU A 40 20.62 4.16 -11.88
CA LEU A 40 21.77 3.91 -11.03
C LEU A 40 21.34 4.00 -9.57
N ASP A 41 21.99 3.20 -8.74
CA ASP A 41 21.87 3.33 -7.30
C ASP A 41 22.66 4.54 -6.83
N VAL A 42 22.01 5.36 -6.03
CA VAL A 42 22.52 6.64 -5.53
C VAL A 42 22.44 6.63 -4.01
N PRO A 43 23.35 7.34 -3.32
CA PRO A 43 23.16 7.61 -1.90
C PRO A 43 21.86 8.41 -1.70
N ARG A 44 21.32 8.36 -0.47
CA ARG A 44 20.14 9.14 -0.11
C ARG A 44 20.36 10.62 -0.43
N PRO A 45 19.62 11.20 -1.38
CA PRO A 45 19.83 12.59 -1.75
C PRO A 45 19.27 13.51 -0.66
N ASN A 46 20.06 14.49 -0.25
CA ASN A 46 19.68 15.47 0.77
C ASN A 46 19.35 16.85 0.17
N SER A 47 19.73 17.08 -1.10
CA SER A 47 19.53 18.36 -1.76
C SER A 47 19.07 18.19 -3.21
N ARG A 48 18.38 19.22 -3.74
CA ARG A 48 18.00 19.27 -5.17
C ARG A 48 19.23 19.23 -6.09
N VAL A 49 20.35 19.79 -5.64
CA VAL A 49 21.61 19.82 -6.39
C VAL A 49 22.15 18.41 -6.58
N GLU A 50 22.16 17.57 -5.54
CA GLU A 50 22.56 16.16 -5.64
C GLU A 50 21.68 15.38 -6.60
N ILE A 51 20.37 15.63 -6.58
CA ILE A 51 19.41 14.95 -7.47
C ILE A 51 19.70 15.29 -8.93
N VAL A 52 19.86 16.59 -9.24
CA VAL A 52 20.21 17.03 -10.60
C VAL A 52 21.58 16.51 -11.02
N ALA A 53 22.55 16.48 -10.11
CA ALA A 53 23.88 15.91 -10.37
C ALA A 53 23.80 14.41 -10.71
N ALA A 54 23.05 13.62 -9.93
CA ALA A 54 22.81 12.21 -10.19
C ALA A 54 22.12 11.97 -11.54
N MET A 55 21.08 12.75 -11.86
CA MET A 55 20.39 12.68 -13.16
C MET A 55 21.36 12.90 -14.33
N ARG A 56 22.21 13.93 -14.21
CA ARG A 56 23.20 14.28 -15.24
C ARG A 56 24.27 13.20 -15.36
N ARG A 57 24.78 12.68 -14.23
CA ARG A 57 25.73 11.56 -14.21
C ARG A 57 25.19 10.36 -14.99
N ILE A 58 23.99 9.89 -14.65
CA ILE A 58 23.33 8.77 -15.34
C ILE A 58 23.17 9.07 -16.84
N ARG A 59 22.71 10.28 -17.18
CA ARG A 59 22.53 10.69 -18.58
C ARG A 59 23.83 10.63 -19.37
N TYR A 60 24.92 11.14 -18.82
CA TYR A 60 26.22 11.20 -19.51
C TYR A 60 26.89 9.83 -19.54
N GLU A 61 26.81 9.04 -18.49
CA GLU A 61 27.39 7.70 -18.42
C GLU A 61 26.78 6.77 -19.47
N PHE A 62 25.45 6.74 -19.58
CA PHE A 62 24.75 5.93 -20.60
C PHE A 62 25.00 6.45 -22.02
N LYS A 63 25.20 7.77 -22.18
CA LYS A 63 25.60 8.36 -23.47
C LYS A 63 27.02 7.93 -23.86
N ALA A 64 27.97 7.97 -22.92
CA ALA A 64 29.36 7.58 -23.14
C ALA A 64 29.50 6.08 -23.44
N LYS A 65 28.72 5.24 -22.75
CA LYS A 65 28.64 3.79 -23.00
C LYS A 65 27.89 3.41 -24.30
N ASN A 66 27.43 4.39 -25.09
CA ASN A 66 26.64 4.19 -26.31
C ASN A 66 25.38 3.33 -26.13
N ILE A 67 24.81 3.32 -24.92
CA ILE A 67 23.60 2.55 -24.63
C ILE A 67 22.40 3.28 -25.21
N LYS A 68 21.68 2.59 -26.12
CA LYS A 68 20.49 3.15 -26.76
C LYS A 68 19.33 3.23 -25.77
N LYS A 69 18.67 4.39 -25.74
CA LYS A 69 17.49 4.64 -24.92
C LYS A 69 16.32 3.75 -25.36
N LYS A 70 15.68 3.09 -24.41
CA LYS A 70 14.54 2.18 -24.67
C LYS A 70 13.24 2.98 -24.75
N LYS A 71 12.36 2.70 -25.72
CA LYS A 71 11.02 3.33 -25.77
C LYS A 71 10.13 2.66 -24.73
N VAL A 72 9.57 3.43 -23.82
CA VAL A 72 8.77 2.92 -22.71
C VAL A 72 7.42 3.63 -22.61
N SER A 73 6.47 2.94 -21.99
CA SER A 73 5.21 3.49 -21.50
C SER A 73 5.30 3.55 -19.98
N ILE A 74 5.08 4.73 -19.41
CA ILE A 74 5.01 4.95 -17.97
C ILE A 74 3.54 5.04 -17.61
N ILE A 75 3.11 4.30 -16.60
CA ILE A 75 1.74 4.29 -16.11
C ILE A 75 1.80 4.75 -14.67
N VAL A 76 1.07 5.82 -14.35
CA VAL A 76 0.99 6.39 -13.00
C VAL A 76 -0.41 6.12 -12.46
N SER A 77 -0.52 5.34 -11.39
CA SER A 77 -1.77 4.97 -10.73
C SER A 77 -1.66 5.11 -9.22
N VAL A 78 -2.75 4.79 -8.51
CA VAL A 78 -2.76 4.69 -7.04
C VAL A 78 -1.85 3.58 -6.50
N ASP A 79 -1.63 2.53 -7.30
CA ASP A 79 -0.73 1.41 -6.96
C ASP A 79 0.74 1.85 -7.03
N GLY A 80 1.12 2.56 -8.10
CA GLY A 80 2.50 3.00 -8.27
C GLY A 80 2.82 3.58 -9.64
N VAL A 81 4.13 3.63 -9.89
CA VAL A 81 4.69 3.94 -11.21
C VAL A 81 5.16 2.65 -11.86
N LYS A 82 4.45 2.21 -12.90
CA LYS A 82 4.79 1.05 -13.72
C LYS A 82 5.44 1.51 -15.02
N VAL A 83 6.60 0.96 -15.35
CA VAL A 83 7.31 1.26 -16.59
C VAL A 83 7.35 0.00 -17.44
N ILE A 84 6.79 0.06 -18.65
CA ILE A 84 6.67 -1.06 -19.56
C ILE A 84 7.41 -0.76 -20.87
N LEU A 85 8.18 -1.72 -21.37
CA LEU A 85 8.87 -1.59 -22.65
C LEU A 85 7.84 -1.56 -23.79
N ARG A 86 8.00 -0.63 -24.75
CA ARG A 86 7.14 -0.61 -25.94
C ARG A 86 7.83 -1.38 -27.06
N LYS A 87 7.46 -2.66 -27.20
CA LYS A 87 7.88 -3.46 -28.36
C LYS A 87 7.04 -3.04 -29.57
N LYS A 88 7.68 -2.92 -30.74
CA LYS A 88 6.92 -2.80 -32.00
C LYS A 88 6.31 -4.17 -32.25
N GLN A 89 4.98 -4.28 -32.38
CA GLN A 89 4.32 -5.54 -32.74
C GLN A 89 4.98 -6.10 -34.00
N LYS A 90 5.76 -7.18 -33.87
CA LYS A 90 6.04 -8.08 -35.00
C LYS A 90 4.83 -8.99 -35.06
N ARG A 91 4.21 -9.09 -36.24
CA ARG A 91 2.86 -9.57 -36.56
C ARG A 91 2.51 -11.02 -36.16
N LYS A 92 3.29 -11.72 -35.34
CA LYS A 92 3.06 -13.12 -34.94
C LYS A 92 3.61 -13.35 -33.53
N GLU A 93 2.77 -13.11 -32.52
CA GLU A 93 2.72 -13.77 -31.19
C GLU A 93 1.68 -12.97 -30.38
N TRP A 94 0.51 -13.54 -30.12
CA TRP A 94 -0.60 -12.87 -29.39
C TRP A 94 -0.55 -13.09 -27.87
N THR A 95 0.52 -13.70 -27.35
CA THR A 95 0.69 -13.92 -25.90
C THR A 95 1.38 -12.70 -25.27
N TRP A 96 0.59 -11.66 -25.01
CA TRP A 96 0.97 -10.49 -24.23
C TRP A 96 1.16 -10.86 -22.76
N ASP A 97 2.28 -11.48 -22.41
CA ASP A 97 2.66 -11.60 -21.02
C ASP A 97 3.18 -10.23 -20.54
N GLU A 98 2.29 -9.43 -19.94
CA GLU A 98 2.61 -8.08 -19.45
C GLU A 98 3.85 -8.10 -18.55
N SER A 99 3.99 -9.14 -17.74
CA SER A 99 5.09 -9.36 -16.79
C SER A 99 6.45 -9.41 -17.49
N LYS A 100 6.51 -9.98 -18.70
CA LYS A 100 7.76 -10.05 -19.49
C LYS A 100 8.20 -8.71 -20.05
N MET A 101 7.33 -7.72 -20.06
CA MET A 101 7.61 -6.38 -20.62
C MET A 101 7.72 -5.29 -19.56
N VAL A 102 7.39 -5.58 -18.30
CA VAL A 102 7.61 -4.67 -17.17
C VAL A 102 9.11 -4.48 -16.96
N VAL A 103 9.55 -3.23 -17.06
CA VAL A 103 10.93 -2.83 -16.76
C VAL A 103 11.09 -2.64 -15.25
N MET A 104 10.10 -1.99 -14.62
CA MET A 104 10.05 -1.76 -13.19
C MET A 104 8.63 -1.41 -12.77
N HIS A 105 8.32 -1.70 -11.50
CA HIS A 105 7.09 -1.30 -10.85
C HIS A 105 7.43 -0.86 -9.42
N ASP A 106 7.30 0.43 -9.15
CA ASP A 106 7.62 1.01 -7.85
C ASP A 106 6.33 1.58 -7.23
N PRO A 107 5.85 1.05 -6.08
CA PRO A 107 4.66 1.56 -5.43
C PRO A 107 4.79 3.02 -5.01
N VAL A 108 3.67 3.76 -4.96
CA VAL A 108 3.68 5.21 -4.67
C VAL A 108 4.42 5.52 -3.36
N TYR A 109 4.18 4.73 -2.31
CA TYR A 109 4.80 4.92 -1.00
C TYR A 109 6.33 4.71 -0.98
N ARG A 110 6.93 4.10 -2.02
CA ARG A 110 8.38 3.94 -2.16
C ARG A 110 9.04 5.03 -2.98
N ILE A 111 8.27 5.82 -3.74
CA ILE A 111 8.83 6.90 -4.54
C ILE A 111 9.19 8.05 -3.58
N PHE A 112 10.48 8.32 -3.48
CA PHE A 112 11.03 9.30 -2.55
C PHE A 112 10.98 10.72 -3.13
N TYR A 113 11.27 10.85 -4.42
CA TYR A 113 11.34 12.15 -5.08
C TYR A 113 11.06 12.03 -6.58
N VAL A 114 10.44 13.06 -7.16
CA VAL A 114 10.23 13.20 -8.61
C VAL A 114 10.70 14.58 -9.05
N SER A 115 11.44 14.66 -10.16
CA SER A 115 12.08 15.92 -10.57
C SER A 115 12.41 16.00 -12.06
N HIS A 116 12.82 17.18 -12.51
CA HIS A 116 13.32 17.44 -13.85
C HIS A 116 14.69 18.13 -13.82
N ASP A 117 15.48 18.00 -14.90
CA ASP A 117 16.75 18.72 -15.04
C ASP A 117 16.47 20.20 -15.32
N SER A 118 17.09 21.11 -14.55
CA SER A 118 16.91 22.55 -14.71
C SER A 118 17.37 23.09 -16.07
N GLN A 119 18.28 22.40 -16.75
CA GLN A 119 18.83 22.82 -18.04
C GLN A 119 18.18 22.11 -19.24
N ASP A 120 17.73 20.86 -19.07
CA ASP A 120 17.02 20.10 -20.11
C ASP A 120 15.69 19.60 -19.56
N LEU A 121 14.67 20.46 -19.62
CA LEU A 121 13.32 20.21 -19.10
C LEU A 121 12.57 19.08 -19.85
N LYS A 122 13.19 18.44 -20.85
CA LYS A 122 12.69 17.19 -21.44
C LYS A 122 13.17 15.96 -20.67
N ILE A 123 14.13 16.11 -19.77
CA ILE A 123 14.70 15.08 -18.91
C ILE A 123 14.02 15.16 -17.55
N PHE A 124 13.48 14.05 -17.12
CA PHE A 124 12.88 13.91 -15.80
C PHE A 124 13.33 12.59 -15.17
N SER A 125 13.26 12.54 -13.85
CA SER A 125 13.57 11.35 -13.07
C SER A 125 12.59 11.18 -11.93
N TYR A 126 12.54 9.96 -11.43
CA TYR A 126 12.06 9.70 -10.09
C TYR A 126 13.06 8.83 -9.36
N ILE A 127 13.04 8.92 -8.04
CA ILE A 127 13.90 8.15 -7.14
C ILE A 127 12.99 7.26 -6.31
N ALA A 128 13.22 5.95 -6.37
CA ALA A 128 12.51 4.97 -5.56
C ALA A 128 13.45 4.39 -4.50
N ARG A 129 12.93 4.17 -3.30
CA ARG A 129 13.62 3.45 -2.24
C ARG A 129 13.41 1.95 -2.41
N ASP A 130 14.49 1.20 -2.42
CA ASP A 130 14.45 -0.25 -2.38
C ASP A 130 14.25 -0.75 -0.94
N GLY A 131 13.34 -1.70 -0.76
CA GLY A 131 12.89 -2.17 0.55
C GLY A 131 13.90 -3.09 1.25
N ALA A 132 14.75 -3.79 0.50
CA ALA A 132 15.65 -4.80 1.03
C ALA A 132 16.96 -4.21 1.60
N ASN A 133 17.49 -3.15 0.98
CA ASN A 133 18.83 -2.61 1.27
C ASN A 133 18.82 -1.11 1.61
N ASN A 134 17.64 -0.49 1.73
CA ASN A 134 17.48 0.96 1.92
C ASN A 134 18.25 1.81 0.88
N SER A 135 18.56 1.24 -0.28
CA SER A 135 19.21 1.93 -1.38
C SER A 135 18.20 2.79 -2.12
N PHE A 136 18.69 3.85 -2.76
CA PHE A 136 17.87 4.73 -3.58
C PHE A 136 18.23 4.51 -5.04
N ARG A 137 17.25 4.16 -5.85
CA ARG A 137 17.43 3.96 -7.29
C ARG A 137 16.89 5.18 -8.03
N CYS A 138 17.77 5.89 -8.74
CA CYS A 138 17.38 7.02 -9.58
C CYS A 138 17.10 6.54 -11.00
N ASN A 139 15.86 6.70 -11.48
CA ASN A 139 15.42 6.29 -12.81
C ASN A 139 15.29 7.53 -13.71
N VAL A 140 15.99 7.56 -14.85
CA VAL A 140 16.06 8.76 -15.71
C VAL A 140 15.42 8.52 -17.08
N PHE A 141 14.59 9.47 -17.50
CA PHE A 141 13.80 9.41 -18.72
C PHE A 141 13.96 10.67 -19.58
N LYS A 142 13.69 10.53 -20.88
CA LYS A 142 13.59 11.64 -21.84
C LYS A 142 12.24 11.65 -22.55
N SER A 143 11.50 12.74 -22.41
CA SER A 143 10.25 13.00 -23.13
C SER A 143 10.50 13.60 -24.52
N LYS A 144 9.47 13.58 -25.37
CA LYS A 144 9.53 14.26 -26.69
C LYS A 144 9.38 15.77 -26.55
N LYS A 145 8.46 16.21 -25.67
CA LYS A 145 8.14 17.62 -25.39
C LYS A 145 8.44 17.96 -23.94
N LYS A 146 8.86 19.20 -23.65
CA LYS A 146 9.03 19.71 -22.27
C LYS A 146 7.71 19.58 -21.49
N SER A 147 6.61 20.01 -22.08
CA SER A 147 5.28 19.92 -21.45
C SER A 147 4.90 18.51 -21.04
N GLN A 148 5.31 17.49 -21.82
CA GLN A 148 5.08 16.10 -21.46
C GLN A 148 5.88 15.68 -20.21
N ALA A 149 7.16 16.07 -20.10
CA ALA A 149 7.96 15.79 -18.91
C ALA A 149 7.38 16.48 -17.67
N MET A 150 7.00 17.76 -17.79
CA MET A 150 6.36 18.50 -16.70
C MET A 150 5.05 17.85 -16.26
N ARG A 151 4.21 17.42 -17.21
CA ARG A 151 2.98 16.66 -16.93
C ARG A 151 3.28 15.39 -16.14
N VAL A 152 4.27 14.59 -16.54
CA VAL A 152 4.63 13.37 -15.79
C VAL A 152 5.01 13.69 -14.35
N VAL A 153 5.91 14.67 -14.14
CA VAL A 153 6.38 15.06 -12.80
C VAL A 153 5.21 15.50 -11.93
N ARG A 154 4.30 16.31 -12.47
CA ARG A 154 3.10 16.78 -11.75
C ARG A 154 2.09 15.68 -11.47
N THR A 155 1.85 14.78 -12.43
CA THR A 155 0.93 13.65 -12.24
C THR A 155 1.44 12.70 -11.16
N VAL A 156 2.76 12.42 -11.10
CA VAL A 156 3.35 11.65 -9.99
C VAL A 156 3.22 12.43 -8.67
N GLY A 157 3.42 13.75 -8.69
CA GLY A 157 3.16 14.64 -7.56
C GLY A 157 1.74 14.51 -7.00
N GLN A 158 0.74 14.56 -7.89
CA GLN A 158 -0.68 14.38 -7.56
C GLN A 158 -0.98 12.97 -7.03
N ALA A 159 -0.35 11.94 -7.59
CA ALA A 159 -0.52 10.56 -7.12
C ALA A 159 -0.10 10.40 -5.65
N PHE A 160 0.92 11.12 -5.18
CA PHE A 160 1.27 11.15 -3.76
C PHE A 160 0.14 11.68 -2.89
N GLU A 161 -0.49 12.77 -3.31
CA GLU A 161 -1.58 13.39 -2.57
C GLU A 161 -2.82 12.48 -2.53
N VAL A 162 -3.18 11.87 -3.66
CA VAL A 162 -4.32 10.94 -3.77
C VAL A 162 -4.08 9.69 -2.92
N CYS A 163 -2.91 9.05 -3.06
CA CYS A 163 -2.57 7.86 -2.29
C CYS A 163 -2.57 8.14 -0.77
N HIS A 164 -2.06 9.30 -0.36
CA HIS A 164 -2.10 9.72 1.04
C HIS A 164 -3.54 9.93 1.55
N LYS A 165 -4.41 10.55 0.75
CA LYS A 165 -5.84 10.75 1.10
C LYS A 165 -6.56 9.41 1.27
N LEU A 166 -6.40 8.49 0.32
CA LEU A 166 -6.99 7.15 0.37
C LEU A 166 -6.50 6.35 1.58
N SER A 167 -5.21 6.43 1.89
CA SER A 167 -4.65 5.77 3.08
C SER A 167 -5.26 6.30 4.38
N LEU A 168 -5.59 7.60 4.45
CA LEU A 168 -6.22 8.19 5.63
C LEU A 168 -7.69 7.78 5.74
N GLN A 169 -8.44 7.77 4.63
CA GLN A 169 -9.83 7.33 4.62
C GLN A 169 -9.98 5.87 5.03
N HIS A 170 -9.11 4.99 4.52
CA HIS A 170 -9.11 3.58 4.88
C HIS A 170 -8.75 3.36 6.37
N ALA A 171 -7.87 4.20 6.94
CA ALA A 171 -7.55 4.14 8.36
C ALA A 171 -8.72 4.59 9.26
N LEU A 172 -9.53 5.57 8.82
CA LEU A 172 -10.69 6.07 9.55
C LEU A 172 -11.90 5.11 9.45
N GLN A 173 -12.17 4.55 8.27
CA GLN A 173 -13.24 3.57 8.09
C GLN A 173 -13.00 2.27 8.87
N ASN A 174 -11.74 1.91 9.12
CA ASN A 174 -11.39 0.77 9.96
C ASN A 174 -11.44 1.06 11.48
N ALA A 175 -11.64 2.32 11.90
CA ALA A 175 -11.73 2.71 13.30
C ALA A 175 -13.18 2.90 13.80
N ASP A 176 -14.13 3.24 12.92
CA ASP A 176 -15.55 3.49 13.25
C ASP A 176 -16.47 2.26 13.06
N GLY A 177 -15.91 1.08 12.76
CA GLY A 177 -16.67 -0.15 12.49
C GLY A 177 -17.07 -1.00 13.71
N GLN A 178 -16.80 -0.56 14.94
CA GLN A 178 -17.18 -1.27 16.17
C GLN A 178 -18.08 -0.40 17.05
N ALA A 179 -19.26 -0.06 16.54
CA ALA A 179 -20.41 0.31 17.36
C ALA A 179 -21.55 -0.63 16.95
N ASP A 180 -21.54 -1.82 17.58
CA ASP A 180 -22.57 -2.84 17.41
C ASP A 180 -23.95 -2.25 17.72
N GLY A 181 -24.80 -2.27 16.70
CA GLY A 181 -26.23 -2.11 16.87
C GLY A 181 -26.80 -3.37 17.53
N ALA A 182 -27.11 -3.28 18.82
CA ALA A 182 -28.03 -4.20 19.47
C ALA A 182 -29.44 -3.61 19.39
N SER A 183 -30.17 -3.99 18.34
CA SER A 183 -31.63 -3.96 18.37
C SER A 183 -32.07 -5.22 19.09
N ASP A 184 -32.72 -5.08 20.25
CA ASP A 184 -33.56 -6.15 20.80
C ASP A 184 -34.92 -5.60 21.19
N LYS A 185 -35.96 -6.29 20.72
CA LYS A 185 -37.37 -5.98 20.94
C LYS A 185 -37.83 -6.69 22.20
N SER A 186 -38.64 -6.02 23.04
CA SER A 186 -39.87 -6.62 23.57
C SER A 186 -40.78 -5.60 24.23
N ALA A 187 -42.07 -5.79 24.01
CA ALA A 187 -43.19 -4.99 24.49
C ALA A 187 -43.57 -5.39 25.92
N GLU A 188 -44.03 -4.44 26.74
CA GLU A 188 -45.33 -4.50 27.42
C GLU A 188 -45.69 -3.17 28.13
N GLU A 189 -46.94 -2.76 27.89
CA GLU A 189 -47.90 -2.02 28.72
C GLU A 189 -47.69 -0.57 29.24
N GLN A 190 -48.69 0.26 28.88
CA GLN A 190 -49.14 1.56 29.43
C GLN A 190 -49.64 1.43 30.90
N PRO A 191 -50.04 2.48 31.68
CA PRO A 191 -50.61 3.76 31.20
C PRO A 191 -50.49 5.05 32.08
N LEU A 192 -51.06 6.13 31.52
CA LEU A 192 -51.56 7.39 32.12
C LEU A 192 -50.51 8.45 32.56
N GLU A 193 -50.46 9.67 32.01
CA GLU A 193 -51.38 10.83 32.00
C GLU A 193 -50.56 12.00 32.62
N GLY A 194 -50.50 13.17 31.97
CA GLY A 194 -49.72 14.29 32.50
C GLY A 194 -49.38 15.35 31.46
N ASP A 195 -50.37 16.17 31.19
CA ASP A 195 -50.47 17.22 30.19
C ASP A 195 -49.50 18.43 30.37
N SER A 196 -49.43 19.22 29.28
CA SER A 196 -49.14 20.66 29.22
C SER A 196 -47.71 21.19 28.96
N ARG A 197 -47.60 21.68 27.71
CA ARG A 197 -46.71 22.71 27.16
C ARG A 197 -46.49 23.92 28.08
N ALA A 198 -45.25 24.44 28.10
CA ALA A 198 -44.87 25.79 27.61
C ALA A 198 -43.52 26.24 28.19
N ALA A 199 -42.57 26.58 27.31
CA ALA A 199 -41.50 27.54 27.62
C ALA A 199 -42.10 28.96 27.49
N PRO A 200 -41.55 30.03 28.13
CA PRO A 200 -40.33 30.62 27.58
C PRO A 200 -39.41 31.41 28.56
N GLN A 201 -38.20 31.69 28.05
CA GLN A 201 -37.36 32.90 28.22
C GLN A 201 -36.40 33.08 29.43
N HIS A 202 -35.11 33.16 29.05
CA HIS A 202 -33.93 33.92 29.55
C HIS A 202 -34.24 35.25 30.29
N PRO A 203 -33.33 35.88 31.10
CA PRO A 203 -31.89 36.08 30.78
C PRO A 203 -30.83 36.25 31.92
N LEU A 204 -29.56 36.16 31.49
CA LEU A 204 -28.33 36.92 31.87
C LEU A 204 -27.96 37.16 33.36
N SER A 205 -26.76 36.73 33.77
CA SER A 205 -25.63 37.60 34.23
C SER A 205 -24.43 36.79 34.78
N ALA A 206 -23.22 37.18 34.36
CA ALA A 206 -21.91 36.88 35.00
C ALA A 206 -21.64 37.95 36.11
N PRO A 207 -20.49 38.03 36.83
CA PRO A 207 -19.22 37.28 36.75
C PRO A 207 -18.56 36.92 38.13
N SER A 208 -17.36 36.33 38.09
CA SER A 208 -16.16 36.74 38.86
C SER A 208 -15.34 35.61 39.55
N THR A 209 -14.03 35.65 39.24
CA THR A 209 -12.83 35.40 40.07
C THR A 209 -12.52 34.03 40.70
N GLY A 210 -11.29 33.54 40.46
CA GLY A 210 -10.53 32.77 41.44
C GLY A 210 -9.78 31.53 40.93
N ILE A 211 -8.50 31.66 40.61
CA ILE A 211 -7.47 30.59 40.69
C ILE A 211 -6.77 30.84 42.04
N PRO A 212 -6.48 29.84 42.91
CA PRO A 212 -5.27 29.03 42.72
C PRO A 212 -5.18 27.61 43.35
N LEU A 213 -4.31 26.80 42.71
CA LEU A 213 -3.30 25.87 43.29
C LEU A 213 -3.69 24.45 43.79
N LEU A 214 -3.01 23.49 43.16
CA LEU A 214 -2.53 22.15 43.55
C LEU A 214 -2.89 21.58 44.94
N HIS A 215 -3.41 20.34 44.96
CA HIS A 215 -3.08 19.35 45.99
C HIS A 215 -3.08 17.90 45.46
N TRP A 216 -2.01 17.19 45.80
CA TRP A 216 -1.71 15.78 45.52
C TRP A 216 -2.47 14.89 46.49
N GLY A 217 -3.12 13.81 46.02
CA GLY A 217 -3.90 12.92 46.88
C GLY A 217 -3.92 11.47 46.40
N GLN A 218 -3.03 10.68 46.97
CA GLN A 218 -2.81 9.24 46.80
C GLN A 218 -3.97 8.40 47.40
N ARG A 219 -4.42 7.33 46.73
CA ARG A 219 -4.74 5.98 47.28
C ARG A 219 -5.16 5.06 46.11
N ARG A 220 -4.35 4.09 45.67
CA ARG A 220 -3.96 2.76 46.20
C ARG A 220 -4.95 1.65 45.79
N GLY A 221 -4.46 0.69 45.00
CA GLY A 221 -5.08 -0.61 44.71
C GLY A 221 -4.20 -1.43 43.75
N GLU A 222 -3.29 -2.25 44.30
CA GLU A 222 -2.60 -3.34 43.57
C GLU A 222 -3.60 -4.49 43.25
N PRO A 223 -3.30 -5.41 42.31
CA PRO A 223 -2.58 -6.64 42.67
C PRO A 223 -1.52 -7.15 41.66
N LYS A 224 -0.66 -8.03 42.18
CA LYS A 224 0.46 -8.78 41.57
C LYS A 224 0.02 -9.98 40.67
N PRO A 225 0.96 -10.62 39.95
CA PRO A 225 0.72 -11.48 38.77
C PRO A 225 0.69 -12.98 39.06
N LYS A 226 0.06 -13.78 38.18
CA LYS A 226 0.33 -15.23 38.03
C LYS A 226 0.11 -15.73 36.58
N SER A 227 1.11 -16.51 36.14
CA SER A 227 1.10 -17.71 35.26
C SER A 227 0.48 -17.68 33.83
N GLN A 228 1.42 -17.84 32.88
CA GLN A 228 1.48 -18.62 31.61
C GLN A 228 0.34 -19.55 31.13
N PRO A 229 0.36 -19.97 29.83
CA PRO A 229 -0.81 -20.08 28.96
C PRO A 229 -1.29 -21.53 28.74
N GLU A 230 -2.57 -21.67 28.39
CA GLU A 230 -3.09 -22.88 27.74
C GLU A 230 -3.71 -22.56 26.38
N LEU A 231 -3.54 -23.57 25.53
CA LEU A 231 -3.76 -23.68 24.10
C LEU A 231 -5.25 -23.84 23.78
N VAL A 232 -5.81 -22.95 22.94
CA VAL A 232 -7.09 -23.24 22.27
C VAL A 232 -7.15 -22.59 20.88
N ASN A 233 -7.41 -23.44 19.89
CA ASN A 233 -7.70 -23.10 18.49
C ASN A 233 -8.83 -22.05 18.36
N PRO A 234 -8.81 -21.28 17.27
CA PRO A 234 -10.04 -20.90 16.60
C PRO A 234 -10.08 -21.43 15.17
N LEU A 235 -10.96 -22.40 14.95
CA LEU A 235 -11.68 -22.50 13.69
C LEU A 235 -12.80 -21.44 13.71
N THR A 236 -13.08 -20.91 12.53
CA THR A 236 -14.31 -20.22 12.12
C THR A 236 -14.41 -18.73 12.47
N CYS A 237 -14.00 -17.88 11.51
CA CYS A 237 -14.72 -16.63 11.23
C CYS A 237 -15.67 -16.88 10.03
N PRO A 238 -16.91 -16.38 10.07
CA PRO A 238 -17.85 -16.46 8.96
C PRO A 238 -17.46 -15.48 7.84
N PHE A 239 -17.65 -15.94 6.60
CA PHE A 239 -17.65 -15.14 5.39
C PHE A 239 -18.66 -13.99 5.46
N LEU A 240 -18.34 -12.87 4.82
CA LEU A 240 -19.13 -12.30 3.73
C LEU A 240 -18.29 -11.29 2.94
N CYS A 241 -17.87 -11.69 1.73
CA CYS A 241 -17.95 -10.79 0.59
C CYS A 241 -19.04 -11.38 -0.30
N ALA A 242 -20.15 -10.65 -0.38
CA ALA A 242 -21.24 -10.83 -1.33
C ALA A 242 -20.73 -10.46 -2.74
N GLN A 243 -21.03 -11.27 -3.76
CA GLN A 243 -22.08 -11.03 -4.79
C GLN A 243 -21.58 -10.06 -5.89
N ASP A 244 -21.65 -10.30 -7.21
CA ASP A 244 -22.53 -11.18 -7.99
C ASP A 244 -21.88 -11.59 -9.32
N ALA A 245 -22.18 -12.82 -9.71
CA ALA A 245 -22.31 -13.28 -11.09
C ALA A 245 -23.82 -13.36 -11.41
N GLU A 246 -24.13 -13.51 -12.70
CA GLU A 246 -25.45 -13.70 -13.35
C GLU A 246 -26.05 -12.41 -13.99
N ASN A 247 -26.55 -12.39 -15.24
CA ASN A 247 -26.88 -13.50 -16.13
C ASN A 247 -27.12 -13.10 -17.62
N CYS A 248 -27.14 -14.16 -18.46
CA CYS A 248 -27.97 -14.42 -19.66
C CYS A 248 -27.80 -13.58 -20.95
N SER A 249 -27.80 -14.14 -22.17
CA SER A 249 -28.13 -15.48 -22.71
C SER A 249 -27.36 -15.70 -24.04
N LEU A 250 -27.01 -16.91 -24.48
CA LEU A 250 -27.90 -17.89 -25.10
C LEU A 250 -27.28 -19.31 -25.12
N HIS A 251 -28.05 -20.26 -24.58
CA HIS A 251 -28.28 -21.64 -25.03
C HIS A 251 -27.13 -22.51 -25.56
N LEU A 252 -26.81 -23.57 -24.81
CA LEU A 252 -26.83 -24.92 -25.37
C LEU A 252 -27.25 -25.93 -24.29
N ALA A 253 -28.55 -26.26 -24.30
CA ALA A 253 -29.15 -27.29 -23.48
C ALA A 253 -28.79 -28.68 -24.02
N SER A 254 -28.58 -29.60 -23.09
CA SER A 254 -28.72 -31.03 -23.28
C SER A 254 -30.10 -31.36 -23.85
N SER A 255 -30.16 -31.94 -25.05
CA SER A 255 -31.28 -32.77 -25.48
C SER A 255 -30.75 -34.14 -25.87
N GLN A 256 -31.05 -35.11 -25.02
CA GLN A 256 -31.19 -36.49 -25.43
C GLN A 256 -32.34 -36.55 -26.44
N GLN A 257 -32.04 -36.92 -27.68
CA GLN A 257 -33.01 -37.59 -28.53
C GLN A 257 -32.31 -38.77 -29.20
N LEU A 258 -32.78 -39.95 -28.81
CA LEU A 258 -32.63 -41.18 -29.58
C LEU A 258 -33.07 -40.92 -31.02
N LEU A 259 -32.14 -41.04 -31.95
CA LEU A 259 -32.46 -41.48 -33.29
C LEU A 259 -31.54 -42.67 -33.60
N SER A 260 -32.15 -43.85 -33.58
CA SER A 260 -31.66 -45.03 -34.30
C SER A 260 -31.34 -44.64 -35.75
N PRO A 261 -30.29 -45.21 -36.35
CA PRO A 261 -30.56 -46.42 -37.11
C PRO A 261 -29.44 -47.48 -37.02
N SER A 262 -29.89 -48.74 -36.92
CA SER A 262 -29.25 -49.97 -37.42
C SER A 262 -27.75 -50.22 -37.19
N SER A 263 -27.49 -51.31 -36.45
CA SER A 263 -26.35 -52.25 -36.45
C SER A 263 -25.51 -52.36 -37.75
N PRO A 264 -24.27 -52.94 -37.76
CA PRO A 264 -23.74 -53.89 -36.76
C PRO A 264 -22.26 -53.73 -36.35
N CYS A 265 -21.95 -54.31 -35.18
CA CYS A 265 -20.69 -54.93 -34.79
C CYS A 265 -19.35 -54.23 -35.14
N SER A 266 -18.65 -53.73 -34.13
CA SER A 266 -17.20 -53.96 -34.02
C SER A 266 -16.78 -53.90 -32.55
N SER A 267 -16.41 -55.06 -32.04
CA SER A 267 -15.68 -55.29 -30.81
C SER A 267 -14.37 -54.49 -30.82
N ALA A 268 -14.37 -53.31 -30.20
CA ALA A 268 -13.11 -52.64 -29.84
C ALA A 268 -12.51 -53.39 -28.65
N SER A 269 -11.75 -54.43 -28.97
CA SER A 269 -10.76 -55.00 -28.06
C SER A 269 -9.86 -53.86 -27.57
N ILE A 270 -9.96 -53.52 -26.29
CA ILE A 270 -8.99 -52.64 -25.64
C ILE A 270 -7.66 -53.39 -25.71
N THR A 271 -6.78 -52.95 -26.59
CA THR A 271 -5.44 -53.52 -26.67
C THR A 271 -4.74 -53.28 -25.34
N PRO A 272 -4.01 -54.27 -24.79
CA PRO A 272 -3.35 -54.15 -23.48
C PRO A 272 -2.33 -53.00 -23.41
N LEU A 273 -1.89 -52.49 -24.56
CA LEU A 273 -1.02 -51.33 -24.69
C LEU A 273 -1.73 -50.00 -24.34
N ALA A 274 -3.00 -49.85 -24.69
CA ALA A 274 -3.76 -48.61 -24.49
C ALA A 274 -4.16 -48.41 -23.01
N SER A 275 -4.48 -49.49 -22.29
CA SER A 275 -4.75 -49.45 -20.85
C SER A 275 -3.49 -49.14 -20.03
N GLN A 276 -2.33 -49.67 -20.45
CA GLN A 276 -1.04 -49.39 -19.81
C GLN A 276 -0.64 -47.92 -19.94
N HIS A 277 -0.86 -47.31 -21.11
CA HIS A 277 -0.60 -45.89 -21.32
C HIS A 277 -1.49 -44.98 -20.46
N CYS A 278 -2.78 -45.33 -20.26
CA CYS A 278 -3.68 -44.59 -19.38
C CYS A 278 -3.21 -44.59 -17.91
N LEU A 279 -2.77 -45.76 -17.41
CA LEU A 279 -2.21 -45.88 -16.06
C LEU A 279 -0.93 -45.03 -15.90
N GLN A 280 -0.08 -45.01 -16.92
CA GLN A 280 1.15 -44.22 -16.90
C GLN A 280 0.88 -42.71 -16.85
N LEU A 281 -0.13 -42.23 -17.58
CA LEU A 281 -0.58 -40.83 -17.53
C LEU A 281 -1.14 -40.45 -16.14
N LEU A 282 -1.98 -41.31 -15.56
CA LEU A 282 -2.51 -41.11 -14.20
C LEU A 282 -1.39 -41.07 -13.15
N GLN A 283 -0.41 -41.96 -13.24
CA GLN A 283 0.73 -41.96 -12.34
C GLN A 283 1.55 -40.67 -12.47
N GLN A 284 1.75 -40.18 -13.70
CA GLN A 284 2.45 -38.93 -13.94
C GLN A 284 1.68 -37.71 -13.43
N GLN A 285 0.35 -37.69 -13.58
CA GLN A 285 -0.51 -36.65 -12.98
C GLN A 285 -0.44 -36.65 -11.45
N LEU A 286 -0.46 -37.82 -10.82
CA LEU A 286 -0.37 -37.93 -9.36
C LEU A 286 0.98 -37.43 -8.85
N LEU A 287 2.08 -37.81 -9.52
CA LEU A 287 3.42 -37.33 -9.17
C LEU A 287 3.54 -35.81 -9.33
N GLN A 288 2.92 -35.24 -10.37
CA GLN A 288 2.86 -33.80 -10.56
C GLN A 288 2.07 -33.11 -9.43
N GLN A 289 0.92 -33.65 -9.03
CA GLN A 289 0.15 -33.11 -7.90
C GLN A 289 0.91 -33.19 -6.58
N GLN A 290 1.61 -34.30 -6.32
CA GLN A 290 2.43 -34.46 -5.12
C GLN A 290 3.52 -33.39 -5.05
N GLN A 291 4.22 -33.16 -6.16
CA GLN A 291 5.28 -32.15 -6.22
C GLN A 291 4.73 -30.73 -6.04
N GLN A 292 3.59 -30.41 -6.67
CA GLN A 292 2.93 -29.12 -6.45
C GLN A 292 2.53 -28.90 -4.99
N THR A 293 2.00 -29.95 -4.34
CA THR A 293 1.63 -29.91 -2.92
C THR A 293 2.86 -29.68 -2.04
N GLN A 294 3.95 -30.39 -2.31
CA GLN A 294 5.19 -30.26 -1.55
C GLN A 294 5.78 -28.85 -1.65
N VAL A 295 5.74 -28.24 -2.85
CA VAL A 295 6.16 -26.86 -3.05
C VAL A 295 5.25 -25.89 -2.28
N ALA A 296 3.94 -26.08 -2.31
CA ALA A 296 3.00 -25.24 -1.57
C ALA A 296 3.24 -25.32 -0.05
N VAL A 297 3.46 -26.53 0.48
CA VAL A 297 3.78 -26.73 1.91
C VAL A 297 5.10 -26.04 2.29
N ALA A 298 6.13 -26.15 1.45
CA ALA A 298 7.41 -25.46 1.69
C ALA A 298 7.24 -23.93 1.69
N GLN A 299 6.40 -23.39 0.81
CA GLN A 299 6.08 -21.95 0.80
C GLN A 299 5.36 -21.51 2.08
N VAL A 300 4.40 -22.30 2.58
CA VAL A 300 3.70 -22.01 3.84
C VAL A 300 4.66 -22.02 5.02
N HIS A 301 5.57 -23.00 5.10
CA HIS A 301 6.59 -23.03 6.16
C HIS A 301 7.51 -21.81 6.10
N LEU A 302 7.97 -21.42 4.91
CA LEU A 302 8.79 -20.23 4.75
C LEU A 302 8.07 -18.96 5.22
N LEU A 303 6.79 -18.80 4.86
CA LEU A 303 5.99 -17.65 5.30
C LEU A 303 5.77 -17.64 6.81
N LYS A 304 5.57 -18.82 7.41
CA LYS A 304 5.45 -18.96 8.87
C LYS A 304 6.74 -18.54 9.58
N ASP A 305 7.89 -18.97 9.07
CA ASP A 305 9.19 -18.61 9.63
C ASP A 305 9.48 -17.11 9.47
N GLN A 306 9.13 -16.52 8.33
CA GLN A 306 9.21 -15.07 8.11
C GLN A 306 8.34 -14.30 9.09
N LEU A 307 7.10 -14.74 9.31
CA LEU A 307 6.19 -14.09 10.26
C LEU A 307 6.73 -14.18 11.70
N ALA A 308 7.28 -15.33 12.09
CA ALA A 308 7.89 -15.51 13.40
C ALA A 308 9.11 -14.60 13.59
N ALA A 309 9.99 -14.52 12.59
CA ALA A 309 11.15 -13.63 12.61
C ALA A 309 10.75 -12.15 12.68
N GLU A 310 9.75 -11.73 11.90
CA GLU A 310 9.23 -10.36 11.90
C GLU A 310 8.60 -10.00 13.26
N THR A 311 7.88 -10.95 13.86
CA THR A 311 7.28 -10.77 15.19
C THR A 311 8.36 -10.62 16.26
N ALA A 312 9.42 -11.43 16.21
CA ALA A 312 10.54 -11.31 17.13
C ALA A 312 11.26 -9.96 16.97
N ALA A 313 11.56 -9.55 15.74
CA ALA A 313 12.18 -8.26 15.44
C ALA A 313 11.32 -7.08 15.93
N ARG A 314 9.99 -7.18 15.78
CA ARG A 314 9.04 -6.18 16.27
C ARG A 314 9.06 -6.07 17.80
N ILE A 315 9.08 -7.20 18.51
CA ILE A 315 9.15 -7.22 19.99
C ILE A 315 10.47 -6.59 20.45
N GLU A 316 11.60 -6.92 19.81
CA GLU A 316 12.90 -6.34 20.15
C GLU A 316 12.94 -4.83 19.90
N ALA A 317 12.42 -4.37 18.77
CA ALA A 317 12.32 -2.95 18.47
C ALA A 317 11.46 -2.20 19.50
N GLN A 318 10.32 -2.77 19.90
CA GLN A 318 9.48 -2.20 20.96
C GLN A 318 10.20 -2.13 22.31
N ALA A 319 10.99 -3.16 22.66
CA ALA A 319 11.79 -3.16 23.89
C ALA A 319 12.84 -2.03 23.88
N ARG A 320 13.54 -1.84 22.76
CA ARG A 320 14.51 -0.74 22.58
C ARG A 320 13.86 0.64 22.73
N VAL A 321 12.67 0.84 22.14
CA VAL A 321 11.92 2.10 22.28
C VAL A 321 11.52 2.33 23.73
N ARG A 322 10.99 1.32 24.43
CA ARG A 322 10.64 1.44 25.86
C ARG A 322 11.86 1.81 26.70
N GLN A 323 13.01 1.20 26.44
CA GLN A 323 14.25 1.53 27.15
C GLN A 323 14.67 2.98 26.91
N LEU A 324 14.62 3.47 25.67
CA LEU A 324 14.93 4.86 25.33
C LEU A 324 13.97 5.86 25.99
N LEU A 325 12.68 5.52 26.10
CA LEU A 325 11.70 6.37 26.77
C LEU A 325 12.00 6.48 28.27
N LEU A 326 12.40 5.38 28.92
CA LEU A 326 12.83 5.40 30.32
C LEU A 326 14.09 6.25 30.50
N THR A 327 15.10 6.10 29.63
CA THR A 327 16.32 6.91 29.72
C THR A 327 16.04 8.40 29.51
N ASN A 328 15.20 8.76 28.54
CA ASN A 328 14.80 10.15 28.33
C ASN A 328 14.06 10.73 29.53
N ARG A 329 13.19 9.93 30.17
CA ARG A 329 12.49 10.34 31.38
C ARG A 329 13.48 10.66 32.51
N ASP A 330 14.48 9.81 32.73
CA ASP A 330 15.48 10.01 33.79
C ASP A 330 16.34 11.25 33.51
N LEU A 331 16.78 11.43 32.26
CA LEU A 331 17.52 12.62 31.85
C LEU A 331 16.72 13.91 32.07
N LEU A 332 15.42 13.92 31.73
CA LEU A 332 14.56 15.06 31.96
C LEU A 332 14.38 15.36 33.46
N GLN A 333 14.31 14.33 34.29
CA GLN A 333 14.29 14.51 35.75
C GLN A 333 15.58 15.14 36.26
N HIS A 334 16.74 14.68 35.77
CA HIS A 334 18.04 15.26 36.12
C HIS A 334 18.16 16.71 35.67
N VAL A 335 17.78 17.03 34.43
CA VAL A 335 17.77 18.40 33.92
C VAL A 335 16.84 19.28 34.75
N SER A 336 15.65 18.79 35.11
CA SER A 336 14.72 19.55 35.97
C SER A 336 15.31 19.87 37.34
N LEU A 337 16.05 18.92 37.93
CA LEU A 337 16.71 19.11 39.22
C LEU A 337 17.86 20.13 39.12
N LEU A 338 18.68 20.04 38.06
CA LEU A 338 19.75 21.00 37.79
C LEU A 338 19.19 22.42 37.55
N VAL A 339 18.11 22.55 36.78
CA VAL A 339 17.43 23.83 36.56
C VAL A 339 16.95 24.41 37.89
N ARG A 340 16.34 23.60 38.77
CA ARG A 340 15.94 24.07 40.11
C ARG A 340 17.13 24.57 40.93
N GLN A 341 18.24 23.84 40.94
CA GLN A 341 19.44 24.26 41.65
C GLN A 341 20.00 25.58 41.10
N LEU A 342 20.08 25.73 39.78
CA LEU A 342 20.50 26.98 39.14
C LEU A 342 19.57 28.15 39.51
N THR A 343 18.25 27.97 39.47
CA THR A 343 17.31 29.03 39.85
C THR A 343 17.46 29.46 41.31
N VAL A 344 17.84 28.55 42.22
CA VAL A 344 18.12 28.88 43.62
C VAL A 344 19.44 29.64 43.77
N LEU A 345 20.44 29.32 42.94
CA LEU A 345 21.72 30.03 42.93
C LEU A 345 21.60 31.42 42.30
N GLU A 346 20.80 31.59 41.26
CA GLU A 346 20.53 32.90 40.63
C GLU A 346 19.71 33.84 41.54
N ALA A 347 18.92 33.28 42.47
CA ALA A 347 18.12 34.04 43.42
C ALA A 347 18.89 34.47 44.68
N ARG A 348 20.16 34.07 44.82
CA ARG A 348 21.09 34.51 45.88
C ARG A 348 22.06 35.52 45.30
#